data_AF-K9Z3W4-F1
#
_entry.id   AF-K9Z3W4-F1
#
_cell.length_a   1.000
_cell.length_b   1.000
_cell.length_c   1.000
_cell.angle_alpha   90.00
_cell.angle_beta   90.00
_cell.angle_gamma   90.00
#
_symmetry.space_group_name_H-M   'P 1'
#
loop_
_entity.id
_entity.type
_entity.pdbx_description
1 polymer ?
#
loop_
_entity_poly.entity_id
_entity_poly.type
_entity_poly.pdbx_seq_one_letter_code
_entity_poly.pdbx_strand_id
1 'polypeptide(L)'
;MDKIQSRYKTLTKFKLNESEIEELLTYNENKFKQNSNINDFISFPLKSEPHVKIWQNYKTLADKIGTNNSLTFPLVQLKFPVREGMSQNEQYLRAVRKGECEENFRFEGGLQLTDPDNLQLEIKDTLAGAIPIIIAPNRQDFELLIQAITKKNEPVTIPPSMGACIIGGYNNWDRIKQYRLEWEKNNPNHCTQEDWNQEFKRLIPQKSLYQDRFIILSQGFYSNVSATQLGLTEQQWQKLSLTIRLEHECTHYFTRRVLNYMGNNLLDELIADYQGIVAALGYFRADWFLHFVGLESFPNYRQGGRLENYRGNPPLSDQAFKILQNLVKTAAENLEQFHNKYFNSTPTKQESISLLMALTTLTLEELASDDFETLVQESINYQKKFFKIE
;
A
#
# COMPACT_ATOMS: atom_id res chain seq x y z
N MET A 1 11.15 31.78 6.52
CA MET A 1 12.38 31.16 7.07
C MET A 1 12.80 30.09 6.08
N ASP A 2 14.09 29.93 5.79
CA ASP A 2 14.55 28.84 4.92
C ASP A 2 14.13 27.50 5.55
N LYS A 3 13.38 26.66 4.82
CA LYS A 3 12.87 25.37 5.34
C LYS A 3 14.02 24.50 5.84
N ILE A 4 15.18 24.55 5.18
CA ILE A 4 16.37 23.80 5.60
C ILE A 4 16.88 24.32 6.95
N GLN A 5 16.90 25.65 7.17
CA GLN A 5 17.35 26.24 8.42
C GLN A 5 16.46 25.85 9.62
N SER A 6 15.14 25.74 9.40
CA SER A 6 14.21 25.27 10.44
C SER A 6 14.44 23.79 10.80
N ARG A 7 14.62 22.94 9.79
CA ARG A 7 14.95 21.52 9.99
C ARG A 7 16.28 21.35 10.71
N TYR A 8 17.29 22.13 10.33
CA TYR A 8 18.59 22.17 10.98
C TYR A 8 18.47 22.57 12.46
N LYS A 9 17.70 23.63 12.76
CA LYS A 9 17.43 24.05 14.15
C LYS A 9 16.82 22.92 14.99
N THR A 10 15.89 22.16 14.43
CA THR A 10 15.30 21.00 15.13
C THR A 10 16.36 19.94 15.43
N LEU A 11 17.25 19.64 14.48
CA LEU A 11 18.32 18.65 14.65
C LEU A 11 19.42 19.10 15.63
N THR A 12 19.77 20.39 15.66
CA THR A 12 20.81 20.91 16.58
C THR A 12 20.45 20.80 18.07
N LYS A 13 19.18 20.54 18.41
CA LYS A 13 18.77 20.19 19.78
C LYS A 13 19.41 18.87 20.24
N PHE A 14 19.75 18.00 19.29
CA PHE A 14 20.47 16.76 19.52
C PHE A 14 21.96 17.03 19.33
N LYS A 15 22.80 16.49 20.23
CA LYS A 15 24.26 16.65 20.21
C LYS A 15 24.91 15.87 19.05
N LEU A 16 24.50 16.16 17.81
CA LEU A 16 24.97 15.56 16.57
C LEU A 16 26.14 16.34 15.99
N ASN A 17 26.99 15.66 15.23
CA ASN A 17 27.98 16.31 14.37
C ASN A 17 27.35 16.72 13.02
N GLU A 18 28.05 17.55 12.25
CA GLU A 18 27.54 18.06 10.95
C GLU A 18 27.19 16.93 9.98
N SER A 19 28.02 15.88 9.89
CA SER A 19 27.77 14.76 8.97
C SER A 19 26.51 13.95 9.32
N GLU A 20 26.20 13.77 10.61
CA GLU A 20 24.99 13.09 11.06
C GLU A 20 23.74 13.94 10.79
N ILE A 21 23.86 15.28 10.86
CA ILE A 21 22.78 16.20 10.52
C ILE A 21 22.50 16.12 9.01
N GLU A 22 23.53 16.20 8.16
CA GLU A 22 23.37 16.07 6.70
C GLU A 22 22.78 14.71 6.30
N GLU A 23 23.22 13.64 6.95
CA GLU A 23 22.69 12.29 6.78
C GLU A 23 21.18 12.24 7.06
N LEU A 24 20.73 12.78 8.19
CA LEU A 24 19.30 12.85 8.55
C LEU A 24 18.51 13.73 7.60
N LEU A 25 19.04 14.90 7.22
CA LEU A 25 18.37 15.81 6.29
C LEU A 25 18.14 15.16 4.93
N THR A 26 19.12 14.38 4.47
CA THR A 26 19.06 13.61 3.21
C THR A 26 18.07 12.46 3.32
N TYR A 27 18.11 11.69 4.42
CA TYR A 27 17.16 10.59 4.66
C TYR A 27 15.70 11.08 4.71
N ASN A 28 15.46 12.22 5.36
CA ASN A 28 14.15 12.84 5.53
C ASN A 28 13.76 13.79 4.40
N GLU A 29 14.50 13.82 3.29
CA GLU A 29 14.10 14.59 2.12
C GLU A 29 12.69 14.17 1.67
N ASN A 30 11.80 15.16 1.53
CA ASN A 30 10.42 14.89 1.14
C ASN A 30 10.37 14.48 -0.34
N LYS A 31 9.89 13.26 -0.59
CA LYS A 31 9.81 12.66 -1.93
C LYS A 31 8.41 12.70 -2.55
N PHE A 32 7.40 13.17 -1.81
CA PHE A 32 6.05 13.35 -2.35
C PHE A 32 6.09 14.47 -3.39
N LYS A 33 5.72 14.13 -4.64
CA LYS A 33 5.71 15.09 -5.75
C LYS A 33 4.29 15.17 -6.27
N GLN A 34 3.65 16.34 -6.16
CA GLN A 34 2.38 16.55 -6.84
C GLN A 34 2.55 16.15 -8.32
N ASN A 35 1.66 15.29 -8.79
CA ASN A 35 1.70 14.81 -10.16
C ASN A 35 1.56 16.02 -11.08
N SER A 36 2.59 16.33 -11.88
CA SER A 36 2.65 17.51 -12.76
C SER A 36 1.57 17.53 -13.84
N ASN A 37 0.87 16.41 -14.05
CA ASN A 37 -0.31 16.33 -14.92
C ASN A 37 -1.59 16.83 -14.24
N ILE A 38 -1.52 17.19 -12.96
CA ILE A 38 -2.59 17.76 -12.16
C ILE A 38 -2.26 19.24 -11.94
N ASN A 39 -2.30 20.04 -13.02
CA ASN A 39 -2.26 21.50 -12.92
C ASN A 39 -3.65 22.09 -12.57
N ASP A 40 -4.66 21.23 -12.50
CA ASP A 40 -6.04 21.59 -12.23
C ASP A 40 -6.47 21.11 -10.84
N PHE A 41 -7.51 21.77 -10.34
CA PHE A 41 -8.19 21.50 -9.09
C PHE A 41 -8.60 20.01 -8.97
N ILE A 42 -8.14 19.30 -7.93
CA ILE A 42 -8.44 17.87 -7.74
C ILE A 42 -9.81 17.68 -7.11
N SER A 43 -10.64 16.82 -7.69
CA SER A 43 -11.87 16.35 -7.06
C SER A 43 -11.68 14.97 -6.45
N PHE A 44 -12.10 14.80 -5.19
CA PHE A 44 -12.12 13.51 -4.52
C PHE A 44 -13.54 13.00 -4.31
N PRO A 45 -13.79 11.68 -4.45
CA PRO A 45 -12.81 10.64 -4.78
C PRO A 45 -12.34 10.70 -6.25
N LEU A 46 -11.09 10.31 -6.50
CA LEU A 46 -10.60 10.18 -7.88
C LEU A 46 -11.41 9.11 -8.62
N LYS A 47 -11.48 9.23 -9.95
CA LYS A 47 -12.02 8.16 -10.80
C LYS A 47 -11.21 6.87 -10.61
N SER A 48 -11.93 5.77 -10.38
CA SER A 48 -11.37 4.42 -10.33
C SER A 48 -10.57 4.07 -11.58
N GLU A 49 -9.52 3.27 -11.41
CA GLU A 49 -8.71 2.80 -12.53
C GLU A 49 -9.52 1.87 -13.46
N PRO A 50 -9.23 1.83 -14.77
CA PRO A 50 -10.05 1.08 -15.73
C PRO A 50 -10.28 -0.39 -15.39
N HIS A 51 -9.28 -1.04 -14.77
CA HIS A 51 -9.38 -2.46 -14.39
C HIS A 51 -10.45 -2.73 -13.33
N VAL A 52 -10.81 -1.74 -12.49
CA VAL A 52 -11.79 -1.95 -11.41
C VAL A 52 -13.12 -2.47 -11.95
N LYS A 53 -13.50 -2.04 -13.16
CA LYS A 53 -14.75 -2.49 -13.79
C LYS A 53 -14.78 -4.00 -14.01
N ILE A 54 -13.69 -4.62 -14.45
CA ILE A 54 -13.65 -6.08 -14.64
C ILE A 54 -13.55 -6.81 -13.30
N TRP A 55 -12.87 -6.24 -12.31
CA TRP A 55 -12.79 -6.80 -10.96
C TRP A 55 -14.14 -6.83 -10.23
N GLN A 56 -15.05 -5.90 -10.51
CA GLN A 56 -16.45 -5.98 -10.06
C GLN A 56 -17.16 -7.21 -10.64
N ASN A 57 -16.86 -7.59 -11.88
CA ASN A 57 -17.39 -8.81 -12.48
C ASN A 57 -16.79 -10.06 -11.82
N TYR A 58 -15.47 -10.06 -11.54
CA TYR A 58 -14.84 -11.16 -10.78
C TYR A 58 -15.43 -11.29 -9.37
N LYS A 59 -15.73 -10.18 -8.69
CA LYS A 59 -16.44 -10.18 -7.40
C LYS A 59 -17.83 -10.80 -7.51
N THR A 60 -18.59 -10.41 -8.53
CA THR A 60 -19.93 -10.97 -8.78
C THR A 60 -19.86 -12.48 -9.08
N LEU A 61 -18.79 -12.93 -9.74
CA LEU A 61 -18.54 -14.36 -9.96
C LEU A 61 -18.12 -15.06 -8.66
N ALA A 62 -17.26 -14.44 -7.85
CA ALA A 62 -16.84 -14.94 -6.55
C ALA A 62 -18.02 -15.24 -5.63
N ASP A 63 -19.06 -14.39 -5.66
CA ASP A 63 -20.29 -14.57 -4.88
C ASP A 63 -21.09 -15.82 -5.29
N LYS A 64 -20.83 -16.36 -6.48
CA LYS A 64 -21.52 -17.55 -7.00
C LYS A 64 -20.70 -18.83 -6.84
N ILE A 65 -19.38 -18.77 -7.03
CA ILE A 65 -18.52 -19.95 -7.11
C ILE A 65 -17.36 -19.97 -6.12
N GLY A 66 -17.28 -18.97 -5.23
CA GLY A 66 -16.19 -18.76 -4.29
C GLY A 66 -15.02 -17.98 -4.90
N THR A 67 -14.35 -17.16 -4.08
CA THR A 67 -13.25 -16.28 -4.52
C THR A 67 -12.08 -17.05 -5.11
N ASN A 68 -11.67 -18.17 -4.49
CA ASN A 68 -10.55 -18.97 -4.98
C ASN A 68 -10.80 -19.43 -6.43
N ASN A 69 -11.99 -19.96 -6.72
CA ASN A 69 -12.34 -20.42 -8.06
C ASN A 69 -12.46 -19.25 -9.04
N SER A 70 -13.14 -18.16 -8.67
CA SER A 70 -13.32 -17.00 -9.55
C SER A 70 -12.01 -16.30 -9.90
N LEU A 71 -11.00 -16.35 -9.03
CA LEU A 71 -9.71 -15.70 -9.29
C LEU A 71 -8.77 -16.55 -10.15
N THR A 72 -8.99 -17.87 -10.30
CA THR A 72 -8.16 -18.70 -11.20
C THR A 72 -8.23 -18.28 -12.67
N PHE A 73 -9.29 -17.57 -13.07
CA PHE A 73 -9.46 -17.04 -14.43
C PHE A 73 -8.53 -15.84 -14.70
N PRO A 74 -8.59 -14.72 -13.95
CA PRO A 74 -7.68 -13.59 -14.16
C PRO A 74 -6.27 -13.80 -13.60
N LEU A 75 -6.14 -14.59 -12.54
CA LEU A 75 -4.87 -14.87 -11.85
C LEU A 75 -4.33 -16.24 -12.25
N VAL A 76 -3.75 -16.31 -13.44
CA VAL A 76 -3.28 -17.56 -14.05
C VAL A 76 -2.27 -18.31 -13.18
N GLN A 77 -1.52 -17.60 -12.33
CA GLN A 77 -0.58 -18.16 -11.35
C GLN A 77 -1.26 -19.09 -10.34
N LEU A 78 -2.56 -18.93 -10.06
CA LEU A 78 -3.31 -19.80 -9.16
C LEU A 78 -3.52 -21.21 -9.75
N LYS A 79 -3.34 -21.37 -11.07
CA LYS A 79 -3.41 -22.67 -11.75
C LYS A 79 -2.13 -23.50 -11.61
N PHE A 80 -1.09 -22.94 -10.98
CA PHE A 80 0.21 -23.58 -10.80
C PHE A 80 0.56 -23.68 -9.30
N PRO A 81 1.23 -24.76 -8.87
CA PRO A 81 1.70 -24.89 -7.49
C PRO A 81 2.84 -23.93 -7.20
N VAL A 82 3.07 -23.64 -5.91
CA VAL A 82 4.32 -23.03 -5.47
C VAL A 82 5.32 -24.15 -5.22
N ARG A 83 6.40 -24.20 -6.01
CA ARG A 83 7.50 -25.17 -5.85
C ARG A 83 8.76 -24.69 -6.56
N GLU A 84 9.91 -25.20 -6.12
CA GLU A 84 11.20 -24.84 -6.70
C GLU A 84 11.24 -25.12 -8.22
N GLY A 85 11.69 -24.13 -8.97
CA GLY A 85 11.87 -24.20 -10.43
C GLY A 85 10.60 -23.96 -11.24
N MET A 86 9.46 -23.63 -10.60
CA MET A 86 8.21 -23.36 -11.33
C MET A 86 8.32 -22.20 -12.30
N SER A 87 9.13 -21.19 -11.97
CA SER A 87 9.38 -20.04 -12.85
C SER A 87 10.04 -20.41 -14.18
N GLN A 88 10.68 -21.58 -14.28
CA GLN A 88 11.32 -22.09 -15.51
C GLN A 88 10.47 -23.15 -16.22
N ASN A 89 9.35 -23.59 -15.63
CA ASN A 89 8.49 -24.58 -16.26
C ASN A 89 7.86 -24.02 -17.55
N GLU A 90 7.90 -24.81 -18.62
CA GLU A 90 7.44 -24.37 -19.95
C GLU A 90 5.94 -24.03 -19.98
N GLN A 91 5.09 -24.82 -19.32
CA GLN A 91 3.65 -24.56 -19.26
C GLN A 91 3.36 -23.30 -18.46
N TYR A 92 4.07 -23.10 -17.34
CA TYR A 92 4.00 -21.86 -16.56
C TYR A 92 4.39 -20.63 -17.39
N LEU A 93 5.53 -20.71 -18.09
CA LEU A 93 6.03 -19.61 -18.93
C LEU A 93 5.05 -19.27 -20.06
N ARG A 94 4.47 -20.27 -20.73
CA ARG A 94 3.45 -20.07 -21.77
C ARG A 94 2.21 -19.39 -21.21
N ALA A 95 1.73 -19.82 -20.05
CA ALA A 95 0.57 -19.24 -19.40
C ALA A 95 0.80 -17.78 -18.97
N VAL A 96 1.91 -17.49 -18.28
CA VAL A 96 2.17 -16.16 -17.70
C VAL A 96 2.72 -15.16 -18.72
N ARG A 97 3.53 -15.60 -19.70
CA ARG A 97 4.16 -14.69 -20.69
C ARG A 97 3.38 -14.57 -22.00
N LYS A 98 2.52 -15.54 -22.33
CA LYS A 98 1.79 -15.55 -23.61
C LYS A 98 0.26 -15.69 -23.46
N GLY A 99 -0.24 -15.89 -22.24
CA GLY A 99 -1.67 -16.09 -22.01
C GLY A 99 -2.20 -17.42 -22.54
N GLU A 100 -1.30 -18.34 -22.91
CA GLU A 100 -1.61 -19.66 -23.44
C GLU A 100 -1.95 -20.59 -22.28
N CYS A 101 -3.19 -20.47 -21.79
CA CYS A 101 -3.73 -21.31 -20.74
C CYS A 101 -5.23 -21.49 -20.98
N GLU A 102 -5.65 -22.75 -21.12
CA GLU A 102 -7.06 -23.11 -21.24
C GLU A 102 -7.80 -22.82 -19.93
N GLU A 103 -9.11 -22.59 -20.04
CA GLU A 103 -9.94 -22.19 -18.90
C GLU A 103 -9.96 -23.26 -17.81
N ASN A 104 -10.14 -24.53 -18.19
CA ASN A 104 -10.19 -25.66 -17.26
C ASN A 104 -8.83 -26.27 -16.94
N PHE A 105 -7.74 -25.73 -17.50
CA PHE A 105 -6.40 -26.23 -17.22
C PHE A 105 -6.02 -25.96 -15.76
N ARG A 106 -5.46 -26.98 -15.11
CA ARG A 106 -4.77 -26.88 -13.82
C ARG A 106 -3.51 -27.74 -13.89
N PHE A 107 -2.36 -27.12 -13.67
CA PHE A 107 -1.11 -27.86 -13.58
C PHE A 107 -1.14 -28.73 -12.33
N GLU A 108 -0.56 -29.93 -12.36
CA GLU A 108 -0.54 -30.90 -11.24
C GLU A 108 -0.44 -30.24 -9.85
N GLY A 109 -1.54 -30.32 -9.08
CA GLY A 109 -1.70 -29.65 -7.80
C GLY A 109 -2.27 -28.22 -7.88
N GLY A 110 -1.85 -27.37 -8.82
CA GLY A 110 -2.21 -25.95 -8.83
C GLY A 110 -1.87 -25.27 -7.49
N LEU A 111 -2.35 -24.05 -7.26
CA LEU A 111 -2.14 -23.45 -5.94
C LEU A 111 -3.01 -24.17 -4.90
N GLN A 112 -2.38 -24.66 -3.84
CA GLN A 112 -3.02 -25.42 -2.77
C GLN A 112 -3.12 -24.52 -1.53
N LEU A 113 -4.19 -23.73 -1.47
CA LEU A 113 -4.54 -22.97 -0.27
C LEU A 113 -5.07 -23.93 0.80
N THR A 114 -4.79 -23.61 2.05
CA THR A 114 -5.24 -24.34 3.23
C THR A 114 -6.70 -24.07 3.57
N ASP A 115 -7.18 -22.84 3.32
CA ASP A 115 -8.56 -22.43 3.58
C ASP A 115 -9.12 -21.62 2.39
N PRO A 116 -9.24 -22.24 1.20
CA PRO A 116 -9.65 -21.56 -0.02
C PRO A 116 -11.07 -20.99 0.03
N ASP A 117 -11.96 -21.58 0.84
CA ASP A 117 -13.37 -21.22 0.92
C ASP A 117 -13.59 -19.91 1.69
N ASN A 118 -12.67 -19.55 2.60
CA ASN A 118 -12.70 -18.30 3.35
C ASN A 118 -11.85 -17.19 2.72
N LEU A 119 -11.28 -17.41 1.54
CA LEU A 119 -10.65 -16.35 0.76
C LEU A 119 -11.71 -15.32 0.35
N GLN A 120 -11.45 -14.04 0.56
CA GLN A 120 -12.41 -12.98 0.25
C GLN A 120 -11.89 -12.08 -0.86
N LEU A 121 -12.80 -11.63 -1.72
CA LEU A 121 -12.55 -10.57 -2.68
C LEU A 121 -13.46 -9.40 -2.32
N GLU A 122 -12.91 -8.21 -2.19
CA GLU A 122 -13.66 -6.98 -1.94
C GLU A 122 -13.28 -5.90 -2.96
N ILE A 123 -14.20 -4.99 -3.25
CA ILE A 123 -13.91 -3.76 -4.00
C ILE A 123 -14.12 -2.61 -3.02
N LYS A 124 -13.04 -1.97 -2.59
CA LYS A 124 -13.08 -0.90 -1.60
C LYS A 124 -13.07 0.44 -2.29
N ASP A 125 -14.07 1.27 -1.99
CA ASP A 125 -14.04 2.69 -2.36
C ASP A 125 -13.00 3.43 -1.53
N THR A 126 -12.15 4.20 -2.20
CA THR A 126 -11.12 5.03 -1.56
C THR A 126 -11.15 6.42 -2.17
N LEU A 127 -10.44 7.35 -1.54
CA LEU A 127 -10.22 8.69 -2.08
C LEU A 127 -9.45 8.68 -3.41
N ALA A 128 -8.66 7.64 -3.68
CA ALA A 128 -7.90 7.51 -4.93
C ALA A 128 -8.62 6.70 -6.02
N GLY A 129 -9.93 6.50 -5.83
CA GLY A 129 -10.77 5.60 -6.63
C GLY A 129 -10.84 4.21 -6.01
N ALA A 130 -11.82 3.42 -6.43
CA ALA A 130 -11.99 2.07 -5.89
C ALA A 130 -10.79 1.17 -6.24
N ILE A 131 -10.50 0.19 -5.38
CA ILE A 131 -9.41 -0.78 -5.57
C ILE A 131 -9.86 -2.20 -5.16
N PRO A 132 -9.48 -3.25 -5.92
CA PRO A 132 -9.74 -4.62 -5.51
C PRO A 132 -8.82 -5.09 -4.38
N ILE A 133 -9.36 -5.88 -3.47
CA ILE A 133 -8.64 -6.43 -2.31
C ILE A 133 -8.92 -7.91 -2.20
N ILE A 134 -7.87 -8.71 -2.08
CA ILE A 134 -7.93 -10.13 -1.77
C ILE A 134 -7.53 -10.29 -0.30
N ILE A 135 -8.40 -10.87 0.53
CA ILE A 135 -8.14 -11.07 1.96
C ILE A 135 -7.95 -12.57 2.20
N ALA A 136 -6.72 -12.95 2.54
CA ALA A 136 -6.37 -14.32 2.92
C ALA A 136 -6.75 -14.58 4.39
N PRO A 137 -7.46 -15.69 4.67
CA PRO A 137 -7.98 -15.97 6.02
C PRO A 137 -6.88 -16.31 7.02
N ASN A 138 -5.74 -16.82 6.54
CA ASN A 138 -4.62 -17.20 7.38
C ASN A 138 -3.27 -16.79 6.75
N ARG A 139 -2.22 -16.91 7.55
CA ARG A 139 -0.87 -16.53 7.14
C ARG A 139 -0.33 -17.39 5.99
N GLN A 140 -0.57 -18.70 6.03
CA GLN A 140 -0.03 -19.62 5.02
C GLN A 140 -0.62 -19.32 3.63
N ASP A 141 -1.91 -19.06 3.55
CA ASP A 141 -2.58 -18.70 2.30
C ASP A 141 -2.14 -17.34 1.78
N PHE A 142 -1.93 -16.37 2.69
CA PHE A 142 -1.31 -15.10 2.33
C PHE A 142 0.07 -15.31 1.68
N GLU A 143 0.95 -16.10 2.31
CA GLU A 143 2.29 -16.36 1.78
C GLU A 143 2.25 -17.05 0.42
N LEU A 144 1.37 -18.05 0.25
CA LEU A 144 1.18 -18.76 -1.01
C LEU A 144 0.71 -17.82 -2.13
N LEU A 145 -0.23 -16.91 -1.84
CA LEU A 145 -0.68 -15.91 -2.81
C LEU A 145 0.45 -14.94 -3.18
N ILE A 146 1.25 -14.47 -2.22
CA ILE A 146 2.40 -13.61 -2.48
C ILE A 146 3.45 -14.35 -3.31
N GLN A 147 3.74 -15.60 -3.00
CA GLN A 147 4.71 -16.43 -3.74
C GLN A 147 4.24 -16.65 -5.18
N ALA A 148 2.98 -17.03 -5.38
CA ALA A 148 2.39 -17.19 -6.69
C ALA A 148 2.47 -15.90 -7.51
N ILE A 149 1.94 -14.80 -6.98
CA ILE A 149 1.72 -13.56 -7.75
C ILE A 149 3.00 -12.74 -7.92
N THR A 150 3.86 -12.68 -6.90
CA THR A 150 5.04 -11.79 -6.90
C THR A 150 6.37 -12.51 -7.05
N LYS A 151 6.43 -13.80 -6.67
CA LYS A 151 7.66 -14.62 -6.70
C LYS A 151 7.62 -15.69 -7.78
N LYS A 152 6.74 -15.54 -8.77
CA LYS A 152 6.63 -16.41 -9.94
C LYS A 152 6.42 -17.89 -9.56
N ASN A 153 5.60 -18.13 -8.54
CA ASN A 153 5.34 -19.46 -7.97
C ASN A 153 6.59 -20.17 -7.41
N GLU A 154 7.66 -19.43 -7.09
CA GLU A 154 8.81 -19.97 -6.36
C GLU A 154 8.56 -19.90 -4.83
N PRO A 155 9.07 -20.88 -4.05
CA PRO A 155 8.88 -20.97 -2.60
C PRO A 155 9.81 -20.01 -1.85
N VAL A 156 9.79 -18.73 -2.23
CA VAL A 156 10.60 -17.68 -1.60
C VAL A 156 10.00 -17.36 -0.23
N THR A 157 10.84 -17.37 0.81
CA THR A 157 10.44 -17.00 2.17
C THR A 157 9.86 -15.59 2.20
N ILE A 158 8.66 -15.44 2.77
CA ILE A 158 7.99 -14.16 2.95
C ILE A 158 8.27 -13.65 4.37
N PRO A 159 8.73 -12.40 4.56
CA PRO A 159 9.03 -11.87 5.89
C PRO A 159 7.83 -11.98 6.83
N PRO A 160 8.00 -12.43 8.09
CA PRO A 160 6.90 -12.53 9.06
C PRO A 160 6.17 -11.20 9.31
N SER A 161 6.88 -10.07 9.18
CA SER A 161 6.33 -8.71 9.33
C SER A 161 5.47 -8.25 8.16
N MET A 162 5.55 -8.88 6.99
CA MET A 162 4.81 -8.48 5.79
C MET A 162 3.34 -8.90 5.91
N GLY A 163 2.45 -7.99 6.30
CA GLY A 163 1.03 -8.29 6.46
C GLY A 163 0.18 -8.05 5.21
N ALA A 164 0.70 -7.32 4.23
CA ALA A 164 -0.01 -6.87 3.05
C ALA A 164 0.93 -6.69 1.84
N CYS A 165 0.35 -6.56 0.64
CA CYS A 165 1.09 -6.22 -0.56
C CYS A 165 0.18 -5.52 -1.59
N ILE A 166 0.58 -4.34 -2.07
CA ILE A 166 0.00 -3.74 -3.27
C ILE A 166 0.68 -4.36 -4.50
N ILE A 167 -0.12 -5.06 -5.31
CA ILE A 167 0.30 -5.58 -6.60
C ILE A 167 0.03 -4.52 -7.65
N GLY A 168 1.09 -3.99 -8.28
CA GLY A 168 0.98 -3.04 -9.37
C GLY A 168 1.55 -3.59 -10.67
N GLY A 169 0.88 -3.32 -11.80
CA GLY A 169 1.40 -3.70 -13.11
C GLY A 169 1.16 -5.18 -13.44
N TYR A 170 0.17 -5.82 -12.81
CA TYR A 170 -0.16 -7.22 -13.06
C TYR A 170 -0.75 -7.37 -14.46
N ASN A 171 -0.09 -8.13 -15.35
CA ASN A 171 -0.61 -8.39 -16.69
C ASN A 171 -1.80 -9.34 -16.62
N ASN A 172 -3.01 -8.80 -16.77
CA ASN A 172 -4.24 -9.58 -16.77
C ASN A 172 -4.55 -10.10 -18.18
N TRP A 173 -4.27 -11.38 -18.42
CA TRP A 173 -4.52 -12.04 -19.71
C TRP A 173 -6.01 -12.17 -20.04
N ASP A 174 -6.91 -12.18 -19.06
CA ASP A 174 -8.36 -12.15 -19.34
C ASP A 174 -8.75 -10.82 -19.98
N ARG A 175 -8.23 -9.68 -19.48
CA ARG A 175 -8.44 -8.37 -20.12
C ARG A 175 -7.86 -8.29 -21.52
N ILE A 176 -6.70 -8.89 -21.76
CA ILE A 176 -6.10 -8.96 -23.11
C ILE A 176 -7.00 -9.77 -24.06
N LYS A 177 -7.55 -10.90 -23.59
CA LYS A 177 -8.50 -11.71 -24.37
C LYS A 177 -9.78 -10.94 -24.68
N GLN A 178 -10.34 -10.22 -23.70
CA GLN A 178 -11.53 -9.38 -23.92
C GLN A 178 -11.27 -8.24 -24.91
N TYR A 179 -10.13 -7.56 -24.79
CA TYR A 179 -9.71 -6.54 -25.76
C TYR A 179 -9.63 -7.12 -27.17
N ARG A 180 -9.00 -8.31 -27.31
CA ARG A 180 -8.91 -9.00 -28.60
C ARG A 180 -10.28 -9.30 -29.18
N LEU A 181 -11.20 -9.85 -28.40
CA LEU A 181 -12.56 -10.17 -28.84
C LEU A 181 -13.32 -8.92 -29.32
N GLU A 182 -13.20 -7.81 -28.60
CA GLU A 182 -13.82 -6.54 -28.99
C GLU A 182 -13.19 -5.96 -30.26
N TRP A 183 -11.87 -6.03 -30.37
CA TRP A 183 -11.14 -5.58 -31.56
C TRP A 183 -11.49 -6.41 -32.80
N GLU A 184 -11.52 -7.75 -32.70
CA GLU A 184 -11.90 -8.65 -33.81
C GLU A 184 -13.34 -8.38 -34.26
N LYS A 185 -14.27 -8.15 -33.30
CA LYS A 185 -15.66 -7.79 -33.61
C LYS A 185 -15.78 -6.47 -34.37
N ASN A 186 -14.95 -5.48 -34.04
CA ASN A 186 -14.94 -4.17 -34.69
C ASN A 186 -14.14 -4.17 -36.00
N ASN A 187 -13.35 -5.21 -36.27
CA ASN A 187 -12.51 -5.34 -37.46
C ASN A 187 -12.71 -6.72 -38.12
N PRO A 188 -13.93 -7.03 -38.62
CA PRO A 188 -14.28 -8.37 -39.08
C PRO A 188 -13.45 -8.86 -40.29
N ASN A 189 -12.77 -7.96 -40.99
CA ASN A 189 -11.88 -8.28 -42.12
C ASN A 189 -10.41 -8.48 -41.71
N HIS A 190 -10.06 -8.32 -40.42
CA HIS A 190 -8.70 -8.39 -39.87
C HIS A 190 -8.62 -9.36 -38.69
N CYS A 191 -9.03 -10.61 -38.90
CA CYS A 191 -9.12 -11.62 -37.86
C CYS A 191 -8.00 -12.68 -37.92
N THR A 192 -6.92 -12.44 -38.68
CA THR A 192 -5.81 -13.39 -38.73
C THR A 192 -4.91 -13.23 -37.51
N GLN A 193 -4.12 -14.27 -37.20
CA GLN A 193 -3.12 -14.20 -36.14
C GLN A 193 -2.06 -13.11 -36.40
N GLU A 194 -1.79 -12.78 -37.67
CA GLU A 194 -0.86 -11.71 -38.03
C GLU A 194 -1.44 -10.33 -37.76
N ASP A 195 -2.73 -10.12 -38.07
CA ASP A 195 -3.42 -8.87 -37.72
C ASP A 195 -3.39 -8.64 -36.20
N TRP A 196 -3.66 -9.70 -35.42
CA TRP A 196 -3.56 -9.62 -33.96
C TRP A 196 -2.14 -9.31 -33.48
N ASN A 197 -1.10 -9.92 -34.08
CA ASN A 197 0.28 -9.63 -33.70
C ASN A 197 0.63 -8.14 -33.91
N GLN A 198 0.09 -7.51 -34.95
CA GLN A 198 0.27 -6.07 -35.21
C GLN A 198 -0.50 -5.20 -34.22
N GLU A 199 -1.76 -5.53 -33.93
CA GLU A 199 -2.56 -4.82 -32.93
C GLU A 199 -1.99 -4.96 -31.53
N PHE A 200 -1.53 -6.15 -31.15
CA PHE A 200 -0.92 -6.40 -29.85
C PHE A 200 0.32 -5.51 -29.62
N LYS A 201 1.12 -5.24 -30.65
CA LYS A 201 2.23 -4.27 -30.57
C LYS A 201 1.75 -2.86 -30.23
N ARG A 202 0.55 -2.46 -30.67
CA ARG A 202 -0.08 -1.17 -30.31
C ARG A 202 -0.71 -1.17 -28.91
N LEU A 203 -1.13 -2.33 -28.42
CA LEU A 203 -1.64 -2.50 -27.06
C LEU A 203 -0.53 -2.40 -26.00
N ILE A 204 0.66 -2.96 -26.25
CA ILE A 204 1.79 -2.99 -25.29
C ILE A 204 2.04 -1.67 -24.55
N PRO A 205 2.19 -0.50 -25.23
CA PRO A 205 2.44 0.77 -24.53
C PRO A 205 1.25 1.25 -23.69
N GLN A 206 0.02 0.79 -23.98
CA GLN A 206 -1.22 1.19 -23.33
C GLN A 206 -1.51 0.33 -22.09
N LYS A 207 -0.58 0.34 -21.12
CA LYS A 207 -0.61 -0.53 -19.94
C LYS A 207 -1.94 -0.52 -19.17
N SER A 208 -2.64 0.61 -19.09
CA SER A 208 -3.94 0.72 -18.39
C SER A 208 -5.03 -0.21 -18.96
N LEU A 209 -4.89 -0.67 -20.21
CA LEU A 209 -5.84 -1.57 -20.87
C LEU A 209 -5.71 -3.04 -20.43
N TYR A 210 -4.57 -3.44 -19.85
CA TYR A 210 -4.34 -4.84 -19.45
C TYR A 210 -3.59 -5.03 -18.13
N GLN A 211 -2.97 -3.99 -17.59
CA GLN A 211 -2.32 -4.03 -16.29
C GLN A 211 -3.30 -3.63 -15.20
N ASP A 212 -3.33 -4.47 -14.16
CA ASP A 212 -4.20 -4.30 -13.01
C ASP A 212 -3.39 -3.90 -11.79
N ARG A 213 -4.10 -3.31 -10.82
CA ARG A 213 -3.62 -3.05 -9.48
C ARG A 213 -4.62 -3.61 -8.46
N PHE A 214 -4.12 -4.24 -7.42
CA PHE A 214 -4.97 -4.76 -6.34
C PHE A 214 -4.13 -4.97 -5.08
N ILE A 215 -4.80 -5.15 -3.95
CA ILE A 215 -4.16 -5.37 -2.65
C ILE A 215 -4.36 -6.82 -2.24
N ILE A 216 -3.35 -7.45 -1.65
CA ILE A 216 -3.48 -8.72 -0.94
C ILE A 216 -3.23 -8.46 0.54
N LEU A 217 -4.17 -8.85 1.40
CA LEU A 217 -4.12 -8.67 2.84
C LEU A 217 -4.11 -10.01 3.57
N SER A 218 -3.34 -10.09 4.65
CA SER A 218 -3.50 -11.13 5.66
C SER A 218 -4.50 -10.67 6.74
N GLN A 219 -5.16 -11.62 7.40
CA GLN A 219 -6.00 -11.37 8.59
C GLN A 219 -5.22 -11.44 9.92
N GLY A 220 -3.89 -11.57 9.89
CA GLY A 220 -3.07 -11.63 11.11
C GLY A 220 -3.05 -10.31 11.89
N PHE A 221 -2.49 -10.35 13.10
CA PHE A 221 -2.31 -9.15 13.93
C PHE A 221 -1.39 -8.12 13.27
N TYR A 222 -1.74 -6.84 13.41
CA TYR A 222 -1.00 -5.75 12.81
C TYR A 222 0.38 -5.59 13.46
N SER A 223 1.41 -5.43 12.64
CA SER A 223 2.82 -5.32 13.06
C SER A 223 3.32 -6.44 13.99
N ASN A 224 2.69 -7.62 13.93
CA ASN A 224 2.98 -8.76 14.80
C ASN A 224 2.88 -8.44 16.31
N VAL A 225 2.03 -7.48 16.68
CA VAL A 225 1.75 -7.11 18.07
C VAL A 225 0.61 -7.97 18.59
N SER A 226 0.75 -8.57 19.77
CA SER A 226 -0.33 -9.40 20.34
C SER A 226 -1.43 -8.53 20.93
N ALA A 227 -2.66 -9.07 20.97
CA ALA A 227 -3.80 -8.36 21.56
C ALA A 227 -3.57 -8.01 23.04
N THR A 228 -2.88 -8.89 23.78
CA THR A 228 -2.55 -8.69 25.21
C THR A 228 -1.65 -7.49 25.44
N GLN A 229 -0.73 -7.18 24.52
CA GLN A 229 0.14 -6.00 24.62
C GLN A 229 -0.65 -4.69 24.53
N LEU A 230 -1.82 -4.71 23.90
CA LEU A 230 -2.69 -3.54 23.74
C LEU A 230 -3.89 -3.54 24.71
N GLY A 231 -3.97 -4.54 25.60
CA GLY A 231 -5.09 -4.71 26.52
C GLY A 231 -6.41 -5.08 25.85
N LEU A 232 -6.34 -5.76 24.69
CA LEU A 232 -7.50 -6.15 23.88
C LEU A 232 -7.70 -7.67 23.86
N THR A 233 -8.90 -8.11 23.49
CA THR A 233 -9.12 -9.51 23.10
C THR A 233 -8.59 -9.78 21.69
N GLU A 234 -8.25 -11.03 21.39
CA GLU A 234 -7.75 -11.42 20.07
C GLU A 234 -8.75 -11.11 18.96
N GLN A 235 -10.05 -11.37 19.18
CA GLN A 235 -11.10 -11.09 18.20
C GLN A 235 -11.21 -9.58 17.89
N GLN A 236 -11.17 -8.73 18.93
CA GLN A 236 -11.18 -7.28 18.75
C GLN A 236 -9.93 -6.83 17.99
N TRP A 237 -8.76 -7.33 18.39
CA TRP A 237 -7.51 -6.92 17.76
C TRP A 237 -7.38 -7.40 16.32
N GLN A 238 -7.88 -8.59 15.98
CA GLN A 238 -7.92 -9.09 14.61
C GLN A 238 -8.75 -8.17 13.70
N LYS A 239 -9.94 -7.77 14.16
CA LYS A 239 -10.81 -6.85 13.42
C LYS A 239 -10.13 -5.48 13.21
N LEU A 240 -9.59 -4.89 14.28
CA LEU A 240 -8.90 -3.61 14.20
C LEU A 240 -7.65 -3.70 13.33
N SER A 241 -6.89 -4.79 13.43
CA SER A 241 -5.70 -5.05 12.62
C SER A 241 -6.01 -5.07 11.13
N LEU A 242 -7.12 -5.70 10.73
CA LEU A 242 -7.55 -5.73 9.33
C LEU A 242 -7.92 -4.33 8.84
N THR A 243 -8.65 -3.55 9.64
CA THR A 243 -9.00 -2.15 9.30
C THR A 243 -7.75 -1.28 9.18
N ILE A 244 -6.84 -1.33 10.16
CA ILE A 244 -5.59 -0.56 10.14
C ILE A 244 -4.80 -0.90 8.89
N ARG A 245 -4.61 -2.19 8.61
CA ARG A 245 -3.85 -2.66 7.45
C ARG A 245 -4.47 -2.23 6.14
N LEU A 246 -5.78 -2.39 6.00
CA LEU A 246 -6.50 -1.99 4.80
C LEU A 246 -6.32 -0.50 4.51
N GLU A 247 -6.55 0.35 5.51
CA GLU A 247 -6.49 1.80 5.34
C GLU A 247 -5.04 2.31 5.22
N HIS A 248 -4.08 1.64 5.83
CA HIS A 248 -2.65 1.85 5.61
C HIS A 248 -2.26 1.63 4.13
N GLU A 249 -2.63 0.48 3.55
CA GLU A 249 -2.36 0.22 2.12
C GLU A 249 -3.16 1.14 1.19
N CYS A 250 -4.39 1.50 1.56
CA CYS A 250 -5.18 2.46 0.80
C CYS A 250 -4.56 3.87 0.84
N THR A 251 -3.87 4.23 1.92
CA THR A 251 -3.10 5.47 2.03
C THR A 251 -1.89 5.45 1.09
N HIS A 252 -1.14 4.34 1.04
CA HIS A 252 -0.08 4.16 0.06
C HIS A 252 -0.57 4.18 -1.39
N TYR A 253 -1.72 3.57 -1.66
CA TYR A 253 -2.37 3.67 -2.97
C TYR A 253 -2.73 5.13 -3.30
N PHE A 254 -3.23 5.89 -2.32
CA PHE A 254 -3.52 7.31 -2.47
C PHE A 254 -2.26 8.13 -2.78
N THR A 255 -1.20 8.02 -1.96
CA THR A 255 0.04 8.77 -2.16
C THR A 255 0.68 8.41 -3.51
N ARG A 256 0.59 7.14 -3.94
CA ARG A 256 1.04 6.74 -5.27
C ARG A 256 0.27 7.42 -6.39
N ARG A 257 -1.06 7.49 -6.29
CA ARG A 257 -1.95 8.02 -7.34
C ARG A 257 -1.90 9.55 -7.43
N VAL A 258 -1.85 10.22 -6.28
CA VAL A 258 -1.94 11.69 -6.17
C VAL A 258 -0.56 12.35 -6.18
N LEU A 259 0.43 11.74 -5.52
CA LEU A 259 1.74 12.33 -5.22
C LEU A 259 2.91 11.57 -5.84
N ASN A 260 2.62 10.62 -6.75
CA ASN A 260 3.59 9.81 -7.49
C ASN A 260 4.68 9.15 -6.61
N TYR A 261 4.37 8.93 -5.34
CA TYR A 261 5.31 8.42 -4.36
C TYR A 261 4.62 7.44 -3.44
N MET A 262 5.31 6.33 -3.19
CA MET A 262 4.98 5.29 -2.24
C MET A 262 6.31 4.61 -2.01
N GLY A 263 6.83 4.66 -0.80
CA GLY A 263 8.19 4.24 -0.54
C GLY A 263 8.42 3.81 0.89
N ASN A 264 9.45 3.00 1.06
CA ASN A 264 9.88 2.49 2.36
C ASN A 264 10.63 3.57 3.14
N ASN A 265 9.90 4.59 3.63
CA ASN A 265 10.42 5.68 4.44
C ASN A 265 9.45 6.01 5.57
N LEU A 266 10.00 6.38 6.72
CA LEU A 266 9.26 6.48 7.95
C LEU A 266 8.21 7.60 8.00
N LEU A 267 8.36 8.67 7.20
CA LEU A 267 7.30 9.67 7.05
C LEU A 267 6.05 9.08 6.37
N ASP A 268 6.24 8.34 5.28
CA ASP A 268 5.15 7.69 4.52
C ASP A 268 4.41 6.69 5.41
N GLU A 269 5.16 5.93 6.20
CA GLU A 269 4.63 4.92 7.13
C GLU A 269 3.88 5.55 8.30
N LEU A 270 4.40 6.62 8.91
CA LEU A 270 3.69 7.37 9.96
C LEU A 270 2.35 7.90 9.44
N ILE A 271 2.32 8.43 8.21
CA ILE A 271 1.08 8.93 7.58
C ILE A 271 0.09 7.77 7.35
N ALA A 272 0.57 6.63 6.83
CA ALA A 272 -0.26 5.46 6.57
C ALA A 272 -0.80 4.81 7.85
N ASP A 273 0.02 4.66 8.89
CA ASP A 273 -0.41 4.20 10.21
C ASP A 273 -1.39 5.17 10.88
N TYR A 274 -1.19 6.48 10.73
CA TYR A 274 -2.12 7.48 11.23
C TYR A 274 -3.52 7.26 10.64
N GLN A 275 -3.62 7.16 9.32
CA GLN A 275 -4.90 6.90 8.64
C GLN A 275 -5.48 5.55 9.08
N GLY A 276 -4.65 4.51 9.19
CA GLY A 276 -5.07 3.18 9.65
C GLY A 276 -5.65 3.17 11.06
N ILE A 277 -4.94 3.77 12.02
CA ILE A 277 -5.36 3.83 13.42
C ILE A 277 -6.62 4.69 13.57
N VAL A 278 -6.67 5.86 12.92
CA VAL A 278 -7.85 6.74 12.96
C VAL A 278 -9.07 6.05 12.34
N ALA A 279 -8.91 5.30 11.25
CA ALA A 279 -10.03 4.56 10.66
C ALA A 279 -10.53 3.42 11.55
N ALA A 280 -9.65 2.81 12.34
CA ALA A 280 -10.00 1.70 13.23
C ALA A 280 -10.61 2.17 14.56
N LEU A 281 -10.14 3.28 15.12
CA LEU A 281 -10.53 3.77 16.45
C LEU A 281 -11.38 5.05 16.45
N GLY A 282 -11.38 5.77 15.33
CA GLY A 282 -11.96 7.11 15.23
C GLY A 282 -11.04 8.23 15.71
N TYR A 283 -9.88 7.91 16.30
CA TYR A 283 -8.88 8.87 16.75
C TYR A 283 -7.47 8.27 16.66
N PHE A 284 -6.44 9.11 16.64
CA PHE A 284 -5.06 8.63 16.58
C PHE A 284 -4.53 8.26 17.97
N ARG A 285 -3.79 7.15 18.03
CA ARG A 285 -3.10 6.68 19.23
C ARG A 285 -1.61 6.59 18.97
N ALA A 286 -0.85 7.54 19.51
CA ALA A 286 0.60 7.56 19.38
C ALA A 286 1.23 6.33 20.02
N ASP A 287 0.73 5.89 21.17
CA ASP A 287 1.24 4.72 21.87
C ASP A 287 1.11 3.41 21.06
N TRP A 288 0.03 3.25 20.29
CA TRP A 288 -0.13 2.13 19.33
C TRP A 288 0.91 2.19 18.22
N PHE A 289 1.04 3.35 17.57
CA PHE A 289 2.04 3.54 16.53
C PHE A 289 3.46 3.25 17.05
N LEU A 290 3.80 3.77 18.24
CA LEU A 290 5.11 3.54 18.87
C LEU A 290 5.34 2.06 19.16
N HIS A 291 4.32 1.33 19.61
CA HIS A 291 4.42 -0.12 19.78
C HIS A 291 4.66 -0.87 18.47
N PHE A 292 4.04 -0.42 17.36
CA PHE A 292 4.25 -1.02 16.03
C PHE A 292 5.69 -0.85 15.55
N VAL A 293 6.28 0.34 15.77
CA VAL A 293 7.65 0.62 15.32
C VAL A 293 8.72 0.14 16.30
N GLY A 294 8.37 -0.27 17.53
CA GLY A 294 9.32 -0.79 18.53
C GLY A 294 9.84 0.26 19.51
N LEU A 295 9.07 1.34 19.72
CA LEU A 295 9.37 2.48 20.59
C LEU A 295 8.44 2.56 21.81
N GLU A 296 7.69 1.52 22.13
CA GLU A 296 6.76 1.49 23.28
C GLU A 296 7.43 1.73 24.64
N SER A 297 8.73 1.44 24.75
CA SER A 297 9.53 1.60 25.98
C SER A 297 10.60 2.69 25.84
N PHE A 298 10.37 3.68 24.97
CA PHE A 298 11.32 4.76 24.70
C PHE A 298 11.87 5.38 26.00
N PRO A 299 13.21 5.59 26.13
CA PRO A 299 14.22 5.57 25.07
C PRO A 299 14.75 4.18 24.68
N ASN A 300 14.26 3.10 25.31
CA ASN A 300 14.67 1.75 24.95
C ASN A 300 13.96 1.29 23.68
N TYR A 301 14.72 1.06 22.61
CA TYR A 301 14.22 0.50 21.36
C TYR A 301 14.17 -1.03 21.41
N ARG A 302 13.05 -1.62 21.00
CA ARG A 302 12.91 -3.08 20.85
C ARG A 302 13.50 -3.54 19.53
N GLN A 303 14.58 -4.30 19.60
CA GLN A 303 15.19 -4.95 18.43
C GLN A 303 14.17 -5.83 17.68
N GLY A 304 14.21 -5.79 16.35
CA GLY A 304 13.23 -6.43 15.47
C GLY A 304 11.91 -5.64 15.35
N GLY A 305 11.83 -4.43 15.91
CA GLY A 305 10.74 -3.49 15.68
C GLY A 305 10.66 -3.06 14.22
N ARG A 306 9.47 -2.64 13.77
CA ARG A 306 9.26 -2.29 12.34
C ARG A 306 10.15 -1.14 11.88
N LEU A 307 10.62 -0.29 12.80
CA LEU A 307 11.54 0.81 12.52
C LEU A 307 12.81 0.38 11.76
N GLU A 308 13.34 -0.82 12.03
CA GLU A 308 14.53 -1.36 11.35
C GLU A 308 14.37 -1.44 9.83
N ASN A 309 13.14 -1.68 9.35
CA ASN A 309 12.85 -1.76 7.91
C ASN A 309 13.02 -0.40 7.21
N TYR A 310 13.00 0.69 7.97
CA TYR A 310 13.05 2.06 7.47
C TYR A 310 14.39 2.73 7.71
N ARG A 311 15.47 1.99 8.02
CA ARG A 311 16.79 2.59 8.28
C ARG A 311 17.43 3.26 7.05
N GLY A 312 16.86 3.10 5.86
CA GLY A 312 17.34 3.70 4.61
C GLY A 312 18.25 2.76 3.81
N ASN A 313 18.62 3.19 2.61
CA ASN A 313 19.57 2.50 1.75
C ASN A 313 20.49 3.54 1.06
N PRO A 314 21.76 3.70 1.49
CA PRO A 314 22.42 2.95 2.58
C PRO A 314 21.75 3.21 3.94
N PRO A 315 21.90 2.29 4.91
CA PRO A 315 21.33 2.46 6.25
C PRO A 315 21.98 3.63 6.99
N LEU A 316 21.17 4.39 7.72
CA LEU A 316 21.59 5.46 8.62
C LEU A 316 22.64 4.96 9.62
N SER A 317 23.59 5.80 10.01
CA SER A 317 24.50 5.55 11.14
C SER A 317 23.74 5.25 12.44
N ASP A 318 24.36 4.55 13.38
CA ASP A 318 23.71 4.18 14.66
C ASP A 318 23.26 5.43 15.44
N GLN A 319 24.03 6.51 15.36
CA GLN A 319 23.70 7.77 16.04
C GLN A 319 22.55 8.50 15.33
N ALA A 320 22.58 8.62 14.00
CA ALA A 320 21.45 9.16 13.25
C ALA A 320 20.17 8.34 13.47
N PHE A 321 20.27 7.01 13.51
CA PHE A 321 19.12 6.14 13.78
C PHE A 321 18.52 6.37 15.18
N LYS A 322 19.33 6.60 16.21
CA LYS A 322 18.83 6.98 17.55
C LYS A 322 18.09 8.32 17.54
N ILE A 323 18.56 9.30 16.75
CA ILE A 323 17.86 10.57 16.63
C ILE A 323 16.59 10.43 15.81
N LEU A 324 16.58 9.60 14.77
CA LEU A 324 15.36 9.25 14.04
C LEU A 324 14.29 8.70 14.99
N GLN A 325 14.65 7.82 15.93
CA GLN A 325 13.72 7.32 16.96
C GLN A 325 13.10 8.45 17.78
N ASN A 326 13.90 9.45 18.17
CA ASN A 326 13.43 10.60 18.93
C ASN A 326 12.48 11.48 18.10
N LEU A 327 12.83 11.76 16.85
CA LEU A 327 11.98 12.51 15.92
C LEU A 327 10.63 11.82 15.74
N VAL A 328 10.62 10.49 15.59
CA VAL A 328 9.42 9.69 15.35
C VAL A 328 8.51 9.65 16.56
N LYS A 329 9.09 9.48 17.75
CA LYS A 329 8.34 9.60 18.99
C LYS A 329 7.67 10.96 19.11
N THR A 330 8.46 12.02 18.95
CA THR A 330 7.98 13.39 19.12
C THR A 330 6.91 13.72 18.06
N ALA A 331 7.13 13.33 16.80
CA ALA A 331 6.17 13.51 15.71
C ALA A 331 4.84 12.76 15.98
N ALA A 332 4.89 11.53 16.49
CA ALA A 332 3.69 10.77 16.82
C ALA A 332 2.89 11.43 17.96
N GLU A 333 3.56 11.84 19.04
CA GLU A 333 2.93 12.52 20.18
C GLU A 333 2.35 13.88 19.78
N ASN A 334 3.10 14.65 18.99
CA ASN A 334 2.63 15.91 18.41
C ASN A 334 1.36 15.69 17.57
N LEU A 335 1.37 14.67 16.70
CA LEU A 335 0.23 14.36 15.84
C LEU A 335 -1.01 13.90 16.62
N GLU A 336 -0.84 13.15 17.71
CA GLU A 336 -1.92 12.80 18.63
C GLU A 336 -2.49 14.03 19.34
N GLN A 337 -1.64 14.92 19.86
CA GLN A 337 -2.08 16.17 20.49
C GLN A 337 -2.84 17.06 19.51
N PHE A 338 -2.34 17.19 18.27
CA PHE A 338 -3.03 17.92 17.22
C PHE A 338 -4.36 17.29 16.88
N HIS A 339 -4.41 15.96 16.72
CA HIS A 339 -5.65 15.26 16.44
C HIS A 339 -6.68 15.54 17.54
N ASN A 340 -6.31 15.37 18.81
CA ASN A 340 -7.21 15.58 19.95
C ASN A 340 -7.66 17.03 20.10
N LYS A 341 -6.81 18.00 19.73
CA LYS A 341 -7.13 19.43 19.80
C LYS A 341 -8.07 19.89 18.70
N TYR A 342 -7.89 19.38 17.47
CA TYR A 342 -8.61 19.85 16.29
C TYR A 342 -9.77 18.95 15.86
N PHE A 343 -9.73 17.67 16.23
CA PHE A 343 -10.77 16.71 15.95
C PHE A 343 -11.29 16.16 17.28
N ASN A 344 -12.46 16.66 17.70
CA ASN A 344 -13.14 16.17 18.91
C ASN A 344 -13.63 14.71 18.78
N SER A 345 -13.64 14.17 17.57
CA SER A 345 -14.13 12.84 17.19
C SER A 345 -13.52 12.44 15.85
N THR A 346 -14.01 11.37 15.24
CA THR A 346 -13.62 10.96 13.88
C THR A 346 -13.65 12.15 12.92
N PRO A 347 -12.53 12.48 12.27
CA PRO A 347 -12.48 13.61 11.36
C PRO A 347 -13.44 13.41 10.19
N THR A 348 -14.04 14.50 9.71
CA THR A 348 -14.80 14.48 8.46
C THR A 348 -13.88 14.11 7.29
N LYS A 349 -14.45 13.66 6.17
CA LYS A 349 -13.67 13.38 4.95
C LYS A 349 -12.79 14.58 4.54
N GLN A 350 -13.30 15.80 4.71
CA GLN A 350 -12.55 17.02 4.39
C GLN A 350 -11.38 17.27 5.31
N GLU A 351 -11.56 17.06 6.60
CA GLU A 351 -10.48 17.15 7.57
C GLU A 351 -9.42 16.09 7.33
N SER A 352 -9.83 14.83 7.12
CA SER A 352 -8.92 13.72 6.85
C SER A 352 -8.06 13.96 5.61
N ILE A 353 -8.64 14.39 4.49
CA ILE A 353 -7.89 14.69 3.26
C ILE A 353 -6.98 15.89 3.46
N SER A 354 -7.48 16.96 4.08
CA SER A 354 -6.68 18.16 4.30
C SER A 354 -5.45 17.85 5.14
N LEU A 355 -5.60 17.06 6.19
CA LEU A 355 -4.48 16.64 7.02
C LEU A 355 -3.56 15.68 6.27
N LEU A 356 -4.08 14.66 5.58
CA LEU A 356 -3.28 13.73 4.78
C LEU A 356 -2.39 14.49 3.78
N MET A 357 -2.99 15.37 2.99
CA MET A 357 -2.26 16.21 2.04
C MET A 357 -1.25 17.12 2.75
N ALA A 358 -1.61 17.72 3.88
CA ALA A 358 -0.71 18.59 4.63
C ALA A 358 0.53 17.84 5.14
N LEU A 359 0.35 16.66 5.76
CA LEU A 359 1.45 15.85 6.28
C LEU A 359 2.43 15.44 5.18
N THR A 360 1.94 15.19 3.95
CA THR A 360 2.80 14.85 2.81
C THR A 360 3.68 16.01 2.32
N THR A 361 3.48 17.23 2.82
CA THR A 361 4.33 18.40 2.47
C THR A 361 5.38 18.74 3.51
N LEU A 362 5.36 18.03 4.63
CA LEU A 362 6.26 18.25 5.77
C LEU A 362 7.36 17.18 5.81
N THR A 363 8.33 17.35 6.69
CA THR A 363 9.36 16.34 7.01
C THR A 363 9.25 15.85 8.45
N LEU A 364 9.95 14.77 8.81
CA LEU A 364 9.95 14.28 10.20
C LEU A 364 10.51 15.31 11.19
N GLU A 365 11.49 16.13 10.79
CA GLU A 365 11.98 17.21 11.65
C GLU A 365 10.91 18.28 11.87
N GLU A 366 10.17 18.66 10.81
CA GLU A 366 9.07 19.62 10.93
C GLU A 366 7.94 19.07 11.82
N LEU A 367 7.62 17.77 11.70
CA LEU A 367 6.63 17.10 12.55
C LEU A 367 7.04 17.00 14.02
N ALA A 368 8.35 16.87 14.28
CA ALA A 368 8.91 16.81 15.63
C ALA A 368 9.27 18.19 16.22
N SER A 369 9.08 19.28 15.47
CA SER A 369 9.46 20.63 15.90
C SER A 369 8.46 21.24 16.88
N ASP A 370 8.89 22.28 17.61
CA ASP A 370 7.98 23.06 18.49
C ASP A 370 6.96 23.88 17.68
N ASP A 371 7.28 24.16 16.41
CA ASP A 371 6.44 24.92 15.47
C ASP A 371 5.44 24.01 14.72
N PHE A 372 5.41 22.71 15.03
CA PHE A 372 4.62 21.69 14.34
C PHE A 372 3.15 22.09 14.12
N GLU A 373 2.48 22.58 15.17
CA GLU A 373 1.06 22.92 15.09
C GLU A 373 0.81 24.00 14.04
N THR A 374 1.62 25.06 14.05
CA THR A 374 1.56 26.16 13.07
C THR A 374 1.82 25.63 11.66
N LEU A 375 2.87 24.81 11.48
CA LEU A 375 3.25 24.26 10.18
C LEU A 375 2.13 23.39 9.57
N VAL A 376 1.49 22.54 10.37
CA VAL A 376 0.38 21.71 9.91
C VAL A 376 -0.83 22.56 9.53
N GLN A 377 -1.18 23.57 10.34
CA GLN A 377 -2.30 24.45 10.02
C GLN A 377 -2.08 25.27 8.75
N GLU A 378 -0.89 25.85 8.59
CA GLU A 378 -0.52 26.58 7.38
C GLU A 378 -0.60 25.67 6.16
N SER A 379 -0.09 24.44 6.29
CA SER A 379 -0.16 23.45 5.21
C SER A 379 -1.60 23.03 4.91
N ILE A 380 -2.44 22.75 5.91
CA ILE A 380 -3.88 22.47 5.72
C ILE A 380 -4.57 23.62 4.97
N ASN A 381 -4.34 24.86 5.40
CA ASN A 381 -4.95 26.05 4.81
C ASN A 381 -4.46 26.27 3.36
N TYR A 382 -3.21 25.93 3.08
CA TYR A 382 -2.66 25.97 1.73
C TYR A 382 -3.26 24.86 0.85
N GLN A 383 -3.27 23.61 1.31
CA GLN A 383 -3.72 22.44 0.54
C GLN A 383 -5.21 22.53 0.18
N LYS A 384 -6.06 23.06 1.07
CA LYS A 384 -7.50 23.28 0.81
C LYS A 384 -7.79 24.12 -0.44
N LYS A 385 -6.81 24.87 -0.96
CA LYS A 385 -6.96 25.66 -2.20
C LYS A 385 -6.88 24.82 -3.47
N PHE A 386 -6.41 23.58 -3.38
CA PHE A 386 -6.07 22.74 -4.54
C PHE A 386 -6.99 21.52 -4.73
N PHE A 387 -7.93 21.28 -3.82
CA PHE A 387 -8.87 20.16 -3.95
C PHE A 387 -10.27 20.44 -3.37
N LYS A 388 -11.26 19.69 -3.86
CA LYS A 388 -12.65 19.63 -3.36
C LYS A 388 -13.00 18.18 -3.08
N ILE A 389 -14.02 18.04 -2.26
CA ILE A 389 -14.66 16.77 -1.99
C ILE A 389 -16.08 16.89 -2.50
N GLU A 390 -16.47 15.93 -3.33
CA GLU A 390 -17.83 15.78 -3.86
C GLU A 390 -18.81 15.24 -2.81
#